data_AF-A0A0K8J2V1-F1
#
_entry.id   AF-A0A0K8J2V1-F1
#
_cell.length_a   1.000
_cell.length_b   1.000
_cell.length_c   1.000
_cell.angle_alpha   90.00
_cell.angle_beta   90.00
_cell.angle_gamma   90.00
#
_symmetry.space_group_name_H-M   'P 1'
#
loop_
_entity.id
_entity.type
_entity.pdbx_description
1 polymer ?
#
loop_
_entity_poly.entity_id
_entity_poly.type
_entity_poly.pdbx_seq_one_letter_code
_entity_poly.pdbx_strand_id
1 'polypeptide(L)'
;MIQRRSLLKLILLSFVTLGIYQIVFWYKYADDVNRICEGDGEETKNYIIVILLSLVTCGIYNFIWYYGVGNRLSQNAPRYGTTFKENGTTVLLWMLLGSISCGIGYDLYF
;
A
#
# COMPACT_ATOMS: atom_id res chain seq x y z
N MET A 1 -17.52 4.83 -1.98
CA MET A 1 -17.75 4.17 -3.29
C MET A 1 -16.38 3.80 -3.83
N ILE A 2 -16.06 2.51 -3.91
CA ILE A 2 -14.70 2.05 -4.28
C ILE A 2 -14.45 2.40 -5.75
N GLN A 3 -13.43 3.22 -6.01
CA GLN A 3 -13.10 3.71 -7.36
C GLN A 3 -12.43 2.59 -8.18
N ARG A 4 -12.92 2.30 -9.39
CA ARG A 4 -12.19 1.44 -10.34
C ARG A 4 -11.04 2.23 -10.94
N ARG A 5 -9.82 1.98 -10.47
CA ARG A 5 -8.61 2.66 -10.93
C ARG A 5 -7.92 1.77 -11.96
N SER A 6 -7.83 2.24 -13.21
CA SER A 6 -7.07 1.55 -14.25
C SER A 6 -5.58 1.86 -14.10
N LEU A 7 -4.73 0.83 -14.09
CA LEU A 7 -3.27 0.94 -13.97
C LEU A 7 -2.68 1.95 -14.98
N LEU A 8 -3.22 1.94 -16.20
CA LEU A 8 -2.84 2.86 -17.28
C LEU A 8 -3.04 4.34 -16.91
N LYS A 9 -4.12 4.67 -16.18
CA LYS A 9 -4.36 6.04 -15.68
C LYS A 9 -3.39 6.39 -14.56
N LEU A 10 -3.03 5.42 -13.71
CA LEU A 10 -2.05 5.64 -12.65
C LEU A 10 -0.69 6.00 -13.24
N ILE A 11 -0.17 5.18 -14.15
CA ILE A 11 1.14 5.40 -14.77
C ILE A 11 1.17 6.74 -15.51
N LEU A 12 0.15 7.01 -16.34
CA LEU A 12 0.11 8.22 -17.15
C LEU A 12 -0.04 9.48 -16.30
N LEU A 13 -0.95 9.51 -15.31
CA LEU A 13 -1.09 10.69 -14.45
C LEU A 13 0.11 10.85 -13.52
N SER A 14 0.72 9.79 -13.01
CA SER A 14 1.93 9.90 -12.18
C SER A 14 3.09 10.51 -12.97
N PHE A 15 3.26 10.14 -14.25
CA PHE A 15 4.26 10.77 -15.11
C PHE A 15 3.95 12.25 -15.38
N VAL A 16 2.69 12.57 -15.74
CA VAL A 16 2.25 13.93 -16.04
C VAL A 16 2.29 14.85 -14.82
N THR A 17 2.02 14.32 -13.62
CA THR A 17 1.98 15.08 -12.36
C THR A 17 3.26 14.98 -11.54
N LEU A 18 4.34 14.44 -12.11
CA LEU A 18 5.65 14.26 -11.44
C LEU A 18 5.52 13.57 -10.07
N GLY A 19 4.73 12.49 -10.00
CA GLY A 19 4.55 11.67 -8.79
C GLY A 19 3.51 12.18 -7.79
N ILE A 20 2.93 13.37 -7.96
CA ILE A 20 1.90 13.90 -7.05
C ILE A 20 0.64 13.00 -7.07
N TYR A 21 0.24 12.50 -8.24
CA TYR A 21 -0.93 11.61 -8.34
C TYR A 21 -0.74 10.30 -7.57
N GLN A 22 0.49 9.77 -7.51
CA GLN A 22 0.82 8.56 -6.75
C GLN A 22 0.59 8.75 -5.25
N ILE A 23 0.95 9.92 -4.70
CA ILE A 23 0.72 10.26 -3.29
C ILE A 23 -0.78 10.31 -2.98
N VAL A 24 -1.57 10.96 -3.86
CA VAL A 24 -3.03 11.05 -3.71
C VAL A 24 -3.67 9.67 -3.83
N PHE A 25 -3.16 8.82 -4.73
CA PHE A 25 -3.63 7.45 -4.89
C PHE A 25 -3.48 6.65 -3.59
N TRP A 26 -2.30 6.69 -2.99
CA TRP A 26 -2.02 5.98 -1.75
C TRP A 26 -2.80 6.51 -0.55
N TYR A 27 -3.00 7.84 -0.48
CA TYR A 27 -3.87 8.44 0.52
C TYR A 27 -5.29 7.87 0.43
N LYS A 28 -5.89 7.88 -0.76
CA LYS A 28 -7.23 7.32 -0.97
C LYS A 28 -7.26 5.80 -0.76
N TYR A 29 -6.18 5.10 -1.07
CA TYR A 29 -6.08 3.66 -0.85
C TYR A 29 -6.09 3.31 0.65
N ALA A 30 -5.38 4.08 1.48
CA ALA A 30 -5.41 3.90 2.93
C ALA A 30 -6.81 4.07 3.52
N ASP A 31 -7.56 5.07 3.03
CA ASP A 31 -8.96 5.32 3.41
C ASP A 31 -9.88 4.17 2.96
N ASP A 32 -9.72 3.69 1.72
CA ASP A 32 -10.45 2.54 1.20
C ASP A 32 -10.20 1.28 2.07
N VAL A 33 -8.94 1.04 2.49
CA VAL A 33 -8.59 -0.08 3.39
C VAL A 33 -9.26 0.08 4.75
N ASN A 34 -9.24 1.28 5.35
CA ASN A 34 -9.91 1.53 6.64
C ASN A 34 -11.41 1.28 6.56
N ARG A 35 -12.04 1.63 5.44
CA ARG A 35 -13.47 1.40 5.21
C ARG A 35 -13.79 -0.09 5.02
N ILE A 36 -12.93 -0.83 4.32
CA ILE A 36 -13.14 -2.28 4.08
C ILE A 36 -12.87 -3.09 5.35
N CYS A 37 -11.87 -2.68 6.13
CA CYS A 37 -11.48 -3.32 7.38
C CYS A 37 -12.18 -2.70 8.60
N GLU A 38 -13.22 -1.89 8.40
CA GLU A 38 -13.95 -1.24 9.48
C GLU A 38 -14.46 -2.28 10.50
N GLY A 39 -14.27 -2.00 11.80
CA GLY A 39 -14.63 -2.94 12.88
C GLY A 39 -13.62 -4.05 13.13
N ASP A 40 -12.36 -3.91 12.68
CA ASP A 40 -11.23 -4.74 13.13
C ASP A 40 -10.46 -4.15 14.33
N GLY A 41 -10.78 -2.91 14.73
CA GLY A 41 -10.17 -2.21 15.86
C GLY A 41 -8.83 -1.53 15.53
N GLU A 42 -8.41 -1.54 14.26
CA GLU A 42 -7.14 -0.99 13.79
C GLU A 42 -7.40 0.15 12.78
N GLU A 43 -6.45 1.09 12.65
CA GLU A 43 -6.52 2.15 11.63
C GLU A 43 -5.20 2.27 10.84
N THR A 44 -5.33 2.29 9.52
CA THR A 44 -4.23 2.49 8.58
C THR A 44 -3.94 3.97 8.56
N LYS A 45 -2.72 4.32 8.95
CA LYS A 45 -2.27 5.72 8.99
C LYS A 45 -2.29 6.35 7.60
N ASN A 46 -2.63 7.64 7.57
CA ASN A 46 -2.58 8.47 6.38
C ASN A 46 -1.22 8.38 5.70
N TYR A 47 -1.23 8.20 4.37
CA TYR A 47 -0.01 8.03 3.59
C TYR A 47 0.97 9.22 3.69
N ILE A 48 0.47 10.43 3.92
CA ILE A 48 1.34 11.61 4.15
C ILE A 48 2.21 11.41 5.40
N ILE A 49 1.65 10.87 6.47
CA ILE A 49 2.39 10.57 7.71
C ILE A 49 3.40 9.44 7.44
N VAL A 50 3.02 8.47 6.61
CA VAL A 50 3.92 7.38 6.20
C VAL A 50 5.13 7.91 5.45
N ILE A 51 4.95 8.83 4.50
CA ILE A 51 6.06 9.47 3.77
C ILE A 51 6.98 10.21 4.75
N LEU A 52 6.43 11.04 5.64
CA LEU A 52 7.22 11.81 6.60
C LEU A 52 8.03 10.89 7.53
N LEU A 53 7.38 9.87 8.10
CA LEU A 53 8.07 8.89 8.95
C LEU A 53 9.07 8.05 8.16
N SER A 54 8.79 7.75 6.90
CA SER A 54 9.73 7.05 6.03
C SER A 54 10.96 7.91 5.76
N LEU A 55 10.82 9.23 5.55
CA LEU A 55 11.98 10.11 5.40
C LEU A 55 12.84 10.13 6.69
N VAL A 56 12.20 10.17 7.86
CA VAL A 56 12.91 10.15 9.15
C VAL A 56 13.59 8.81 9.44
N THR A 57 13.00 7.70 9.00
CA THR A 57 13.49 6.34 9.24
C THR A 57 14.27 5.76 8.05
N CYS A 58 14.72 6.60 7.12
CA CYS A 58 15.46 6.18 5.91
C CYS A 58 14.72 5.10 5.08
N GLY A 59 13.40 5.22 4.96
CA GLY A 59 12.53 4.35 4.18
C GLY A 59 12.00 3.14 4.92
N ILE A 60 12.51 2.81 6.12
CA ILE A 60 12.15 1.60 6.87
C ILE A 60 10.66 1.60 7.24
N TYR A 61 10.12 2.76 7.63
CA TYR A 61 8.72 2.85 8.02
C TYR A 61 7.74 2.46 6.91
N ASN A 62 8.12 2.65 5.65
CA ASN A 62 7.30 2.28 4.51
C ASN A 62 7.04 0.77 4.48
N PHE A 63 8.07 -0.04 4.75
CA PHE A 63 7.97 -1.50 4.82
C PHE A 63 7.02 -1.95 5.95
N ILE A 64 7.13 -1.31 7.12
CA ILE A 64 6.27 -1.61 8.27
C ILE A 64 4.80 -1.30 7.94
N TRP A 65 4.56 -0.17 7.28
CA TRP A 65 3.21 0.24 6.89
C TRP A 65 2.59 -0.75 5.90
N TYR A 66 3.33 -1.14 4.85
CA TYR A 66 2.87 -2.12 3.88
C TYR A 66 2.61 -3.51 4.48
N TYR A 67 3.47 -3.95 5.40
CA TYR A 67 3.27 -5.18 6.16
C TYR A 67 1.93 -5.13 6.93
N GLY A 68 1.68 -4.03 7.64
CA GLY A 68 0.43 -3.83 8.41
C GLY A 68 -0.81 -3.86 7.52
N VAL A 69 -0.79 -3.13 6.40
CA VAL A 69 -1.90 -3.10 5.43
C VAL A 69 -2.19 -4.50 4.86
N GLY A 70 -1.15 -5.23 4.45
CA GLY A 70 -1.31 -6.58 3.91
C GLY A 70 -1.86 -7.58 4.92
N ASN A 71 -1.44 -7.47 6.18
CA ASN A 71 -1.94 -8.34 7.25
C ASN A 71 -3.41 -8.05 7.58
N ARG A 72 -3.80 -6.76 7.65
CA ARG A 72 -5.19 -6.35 7.88
C ARG A 72 -6.12 -6.83 6.77
N LEU A 73 -5.71 -6.70 5.51
CA LEU A 73 -6.48 -7.19 4.38
C LEU A 73 -6.63 -8.72 4.41
N SER A 74 -5.56 -9.45 4.73
CA SER A 74 -5.59 -10.92 4.89
C SER A 74 -6.53 -11.38 6.00
N GLN A 75 -6.49 -10.72 7.16
CA GLN A 75 -7.33 -11.04 8.31
C GLN A 75 -8.81 -10.71 8.09
N ASN A 76 -9.11 -9.65 7.33
CA ASN A 76 -10.48 -9.23 7.02
C ASN A 76 -11.06 -9.92 5.77
N ALA A 77 -10.24 -10.59 4.95
CA ALA A 77 -10.69 -11.29 3.75
C ALA A 77 -11.83 -12.30 3.97
N PRO A 78 -11.82 -13.13 5.04
CA PRO A 78 -12.88 -14.10 5.29
C PRO A 78 -14.25 -13.47 5.50
N ARG A 79 -14.32 -12.21 5.98
CA ARG A 79 -15.57 -11.45 6.13
C ARG A 79 -16.30 -11.25 4.80
N TYR A 80 -15.56 -11.26 3.69
CA TYR A 80 -16.07 -11.10 2.34
C TYR A 80 -16.18 -12.42 1.57
N GLY A 81 -16.03 -13.57 2.25
CA GLY A 81 -16.07 -14.90 1.62
C GLY A 81 -14.84 -15.21 0.77
N THR A 82 -13.73 -14.50 1.01
CA THR A 82 -12.46 -14.70 0.30
C THR A 82 -11.35 -15.09 1.27
N THR A 83 -10.37 -15.87 0.82
CA THR A 83 -9.18 -16.15 1.61
C THR A 83 -7.94 -15.77 0.80
N PHE A 84 -7.05 -14.99 1.40
CA PHE A 84 -5.77 -14.68 0.80
C PHE A 84 -4.72 -15.64 1.36
N LYS A 85 -4.04 -16.37 0.47
CA LYS A 85 -2.84 -17.13 0.84
C LYS A 85 -1.69 -16.19 1.22
N GLU A 86 -1.67 -15.02 0.59
CA GLU A 86 -0.68 -13.98 0.81
C GLU A 86 -1.10 -13.05 1.96
N ASN A 87 -0.13 -12.64 2.77
CA ASN A 87 -0.33 -11.74 3.90
C ASN A 87 0.77 -10.67 3.95
N GLY A 88 0.80 -9.89 5.04
CA GLY A 88 1.82 -8.85 5.23
C GLY A 88 3.26 -9.35 5.08
N THR A 89 3.56 -10.59 5.49
CA THR A 89 4.90 -11.19 5.37
C THR A 89 5.29 -11.41 3.92
N THR A 90 4.39 -11.90 3.07
CA THR A 90 4.70 -12.04 1.64
C THR A 90 4.98 -10.69 1.00
N VAL A 91 4.15 -9.67 1.32
CA VAL A 91 4.35 -8.31 0.82
C VAL A 91 5.71 -7.76 1.25
N LEU A 92 6.07 -7.95 2.52
CA LEU A 92 7.37 -7.54 3.05
C LEU A 92 8.53 -8.24 2.34
N LEU A 93 8.44 -9.55 2.11
CA LEU A 93 9.45 -10.32 1.39
C LEU A 93 9.68 -9.76 -0.02
N TRP A 94 8.61 -9.48 -0.76
CA TRP A 94 8.72 -8.89 -2.09
C TRP A 94 9.33 -7.50 -2.08
N MET A 95 8.99 -6.66 -1.08
CA MET A 95 9.59 -5.34 -0.94
C MET A 95 11.08 -5.42 -0.61
N LEU A 96 11.48 -6.35 0.25
CA LEU A 96 12.89 -6.58 0.58
C LEU A 96 13.68 -7.07 -0.64
N LEU A 97 13.15 -8.05 -1.38
CA LEU A 97 13.75 -8.52 -2.63
C LEU A 97 13.85 -7.39 -3.67
N GLY A 98 12.79 -6.58 -3.79
CA GLY A 98 12.76 -5.40 -4.65
C GLY A 98 13.82 -4.36 -4.29
N SER A 99 14.00 -4.09 -3.00
CA SER A 99 15.00 -3.13 -2.50
C SER A 99 16.44 -3.58 -2.74
N ILE A 100 16.71 -4.88 -2.64
CA ILE A 100 18.04 -5.47 -2.92
C ILE A 100 18.33 -5.45 -4.43
N SER A 101 17.31 -5.59 -5.28
CA SER A 101 17.42 -5.56 -6.75
C SER A 101 17.61 -4.16 -7.36
N CYS A 102 18.20 -3.20 -6.64
CA CYS A 102 18.30 -1.79 -7.07
C CYS A 102 16.95 -1.13 -7.38
N GLY A 103 15.88 -1.47 -6.64
CA GLY A 103 14.59 -0.80 -6.77
C GLY A 103 13.71 -1.28 -7.93
N ILE A 104 14.13 -2.28 -8.71
CA ILE A 104 13.31 -2.87 -9.80
C ILE A 104 11.97 -3.42 -9.27
N GLY A 105 11.93 -3.88 -8.01
CA GLY A 105 10.67 -4.31 -7.38
C GLY A 105 9.76 -3.18 -6.88
N TYR A 106 10.24 -1.93 -6.78
CA TYR A 106 9.41 -0.78 -6.41
C TYR A 106 8.48 -0.38 -7.57
N ASP A 107 8.95 -0.55 -8.81
CA ASP A 107 8.21 -0.17 -10.01
C ASP A 107 7.35 -1.30 -10.62
N LEU A 108 7.58 -2.57 -10.22
CA LEU A 108 6.85 -3.72 -10.80
C LEU A 108 5.51 -4.07 -10.12
N TYR A 109 5.14 -3.39 -9.05
CA TYR A 109 3.87 -3.61 -8.32
C TYR A 109 2.88 -2.44 -8.43
N PHE A 110 3.10 -1.51 -9.38
CA PHE A 110 2.17 -0.42 -9.73
C PHE A 110 1.43 -0.64 -11.04
#